data_AF-A0AAV8ZYT7-F1
#
_entry.id   AF-A0AAV8ZYT7-F1
#
_cell.length_a   1.000
_cell.length_b   1.000
_cell.length_c   1.000
_cell.angle_alpha   90.00
_cell.angle_beta   90.00
_cell.angle_gamma   90.00
#
_symmetry.space_group_name_H-M   'P 1'
#
loop_
_entity.id
_entity.type
_entity.pdbx_description
1 polymer ?
#
loop_
_entity_poly.entity_id
_entity_poly.type
_entity_poly.pdbx_seq_one_letter_code
_entity_poly.pdbx_strand_id
1 'polypeptide(L)'
;MLRKFDSGVMVIQNKTHSDEEVFSRIKSMASKPNALRTGISPSDAAMTLGIAPALAKEHLLAAESKGLLCRDISPEGFRFYVNVFPDLDPSNIFMIKPHSLFSVWVSTAAAVASG
;
A
#
# COMPACT_ATOMS: atom_id res chain seq x y z
N MET A 1 -5.39 20.27 -14.23
CA MET A 1 -6.74 19.69 -14.18
C MET A 1 -7.17 19.68 -12.72
N LEU A 2 -8.37 20.19 -12.42
CA LEU A 2 -8.94 20.11 -11.08
C LEU A 2 -9.51 18.70 -10.89
N ARG A 3 -9.12 18.04 -9.81
CA ARG A 3 -9.62 16.72 -9.42
C ARG A 3 -10.17 16.77 -8.01
N LYS A 4 -11.24 16.02 -7.77
CA LYS A 4 -11.82 15.79 -6.45
C LYS A 4 -11.65 14.32 -6.06
N PHE A 5 -11.15 14.07 -4.87
CA PHE A 5 -11.08 12.75 -4.25
C PHE A 5 -12.39 12.42 -3.52
N ASP A 6 -12.60 11.14 -3.22
CA ASP A 6 -13.79 10.65 -2.51
C ASP A 6 -13.91 11.23 -1.09
N SER A 7 -12.78 11.61 -0.47
CA SER A 7 -12.75 12.34 0.80
C SER A 7 -13.28 13.78 0.71
N GLY A 8 -13.49 14.29 -0.50
CA GLY A 8 -13.83 15.69 -0.77
C GLY A 8 -12.62 16.60 -1.01
N VAL A 9 -11.38 16.12 -0.83
CA VAL A 9 -10.16 16.87 -1.13
C VAL A 9 -10.09 17.23 -2.61
N MET A 10 -9.79 18.49 -2.92
CA MET A 10 -9.60 18.95 -4.29
C MET A 10 -8.14 19.30 -4.55
N VAL A 11 -7.60 18.84 -5.68
CA VAL A 11 -6.21 19.09 -6.09
C VAL A 11 -6.13 19.56 -7.53
N ILE A 12 -5.11 20.38 -7.80
CA ILE A 12 -4.73 20.76 -9.16
C ILE A 12 -3.55 19.88 -9.57
N GLN A 13 -3.76 19.00 -10.55
CA GLN A 13 -2.72 18.12 -11.09
C GLN A 13 -2.37 18.50 -12.53
N ASN A 14 -1.10 18.33 -12.90
CA ASN A 14 -0.68 18.45 -14.30
C ASN A 14 -1.24 17.27 -15.11
N LYS A 15 -1.59 17.46 -16.38
CA LYS A 15 -2.11 16.40 -17.27
C LYS A 15 -1.14 15.22 -17.43
N THR A 16 0.15 15.46 -17.22
CA THR A 16 1.21 14.44 -17.33
C THR A 16 1.41 13.63 -16.06
N HIS A 17 0.83 14.04 -14.93
CA HIS A 17 0.91 13.30 -13.68
C HIS A 17 -0.21 12.26 -13.66
N SER A 18 0.13 11.04 -14.09
CA SER A 18 -0.80 9.91 -14.16
C SER A 18 -0.87 9.19 -12.83
N ASP A 19 -2.09 8.92 -12.38
CA ASP A 19 -2.35 8.13 -11.17
C ASP A 19 -1.75 6.74 -11.24
N GLU A 20 -1.68 6.17 -12.44
CA GLU A 20 -1.10 4.86 -12.70
C GLU A 20 0.39 4.83 -12.31
N GLU A 21 1.12 5.92 -12.56
CA GLU A 21 2.51 6.04 -12.13
C GLU A 21 2.63 6.09 -10.60
N VAL A 22 1.76 6.88 -9.96
CA VAL A 22 1.71 6.99 -8.50
C VAL A 22 1.37 5.64 -7.86
N PHE A 23 0.37 4.93 -8.38
CA PHE A 23 0.00 3.60 -7.90
C PHE A 23 1.10 2.56 -8.12
N SER A 24 1.83 2.64 -9.25
CA SER A 24 2.97 1.76 -9.51
C SER A 24 4.10 2.00 -8.50
N ARG A 25 4.40 3.26 -8.17
CA ARG A 25 5.37 3.62 -7.14
C ARG A 25 4.93 3.18 -5.75
N ILE A 26 3.66 3.37 -5.40
CA ILE A 26 3.08 2.91 -4.12
C ILE A 26 3.18 1.38 -4.01
N LYS A 27 2.82 0.65 -5.06
CA LYS A 27 2.92 -0.82 -5.09
C LYS A 27 4.37 -1.30 -4.93
N SER A 28 5.31 -0.66 -5.63
CA SER A 28 6.73 -0.94 -5.48
C SER A 28 7.22 -0.68 -4.05
N MET A 29 6.78 0.42 -3.44
CA MET A 29 7.10 0.73 -2.05
C MET A 29 6.53 -0.31 -1.08
N ALA A 30 5.27 -0.70 -1.24
CA ALA A 30 4.57 -1.66 -0.40
C ALA A 30 5.17 -3.08 -0.49
N SER A 31 5.83 -3.39 -1.61
CA SER A 31 6.49 -4.68 -1.84
C SER A 31 7.90 -4.75 -1.24
N LYS A 32 8.45 -3.65 -0.71
CA LYS A 32 9.78 -3.66 -0.08
C LYS A 32 9.74 -4.45 1.23
N PRO A 33 10.81 -5.20 1.59
CA PRO A 33 10.85 -5.99 2.81
C PRO A 33 10.52 -5.19 4.08
N ASN A 34 10.99 -3.94 4.17
CA ASN A 34 10.67 -3.08 5.31
C ASN A 34 9.17 -2.73 5.38
N ALA A 35 8.58 -2.37 4.24
CA ALA A 35 7.15 -2.04 4.16
C ALA A 35 6.24 -3.26 4.39
N LEU A 36 6.66 -4.46 4.00
CA LEU A 36 5.95 -5.69 4.33
C LEU A 36 5.91 -5.96 5.84
N ARG A 37 6.92 -5.48 6.59
CA ARG A 37 7.04 -5.64 8.04
C ARG A 37 6.29 -4.55 8.81
N THR A 38 6.57 -3.28 8.52
CA THR A 38 6.06 -2.16 9.30
C THR A 38 4.84 -1.51 8.68
N GLY A 39 4.51 -1.82 7.44
CA GLY A 39 3.54 -1.04 6.68
C GLY A 39 4.09 0.33 6.31
N ILE A 40 3.31 1.06 5.52
CA ILE A 40 3.60 2.41 5.04
C ILE A 40 2.65 3.38 5.74
N SER A 41 3.19 4.40 6.40
CA SER A 41 2.38 5.52 6.87
C SER A 41 2.15 6.54 5.74
N PRO A 42 1.09 7.38 5.82
CA PRO A 42 0.93 8.51 4.90
C PRO A 42 2.15 9.44 4.84
N SER A 43 2.88 9.59 5.94
CA SER A 43 4.11 10.38 6.00
C SER A 43 5.25 9.74 5.21
N ASP A 44 5.44 8.43 5.33
CA ASP A 44 6.47 7.69 4.57
C ASP A 44 6.18 7.76 3.06
N ALA A 45 4.91 7.63 2.69
CA ALA A 45 4.47 7.77 1.32
C ALA A 45 4.70 9.19 0.79
N ALA A 46 4.39 10.22 1.60
CA ALA A 46 4.63 11.62 1.25
C ALA A 46 6.11 11.91 0.98
N MET A 47 7.00 11.43 1.86
CA MET A 47 8.45 11.57 1.68
C MET A 47 8.95 10.86 0.44
N THR A 48 8.49 9.63 0.19
CA THR A 48 8.95 8.83 -0.94
C THR A 48 8.41 9.32 -2.29
N LEU A 49 7.17 9.84 -2.31
CA LEU A 49 6.53 10.36 -3.52
C LEU A 49 6.85 11.84 -3.76
N GLY A 50 7.39 12.56 -2.78
CA GLY A 50 7.69 14.00 -2.87
C GLY A 50 6.43 14.86 -2.95
N ILE A 51 5.37 14.46 -2.24
CA ILE A 51 4.06 15.13 -2.27
C ILE A 51 3.60 15.50 -0.85
N ALA A 52 2.58 16.35 -0.75
CA ALA A 52 2.01 16.72 0.54
C ALA A 52 1.40 15.49 1.27
N PRO A 53 1.53 15.37 2.60
CA PRO A 53 0.97 14.25 3.38
C PRO A 53 -0.52 14.01 3.18
N ALA A 54 -1.31 15.09 3.05
CA ALA A 54 -2.73 14.98 2.74
C ALA A 54 -2.98 14.29 1.39
N LEU A 55 -2.21 14.66 0.35
CA LEU A 55 -2.32 14.06 -0.98
C LEU A 55 -1.82 12.61 -0.99
N ALA A 56 -0.74 12.32 -0.27
CA ALA A 56 -0.25 10.95 -0.12
C ALA A 56 -1.30 10.03 0.50
N LYS A 57 -2.00 10.52 1.54
CA LYS A 57 -3.12 9.80 2.16
C LYS A 57 -4.22 9.51 1.14
N GLU A 58 -4.61 10.48 0.33
CA GLU A 58 -5.62 10.28 -0.72
C GLU A 58 -5.21 9.23 -1.75
N HIS A 59 -3.93 9.23 -2.17
CA HIS A 59 -3.44 8.20 -3.08
C HIS A 59 -3.39 6.80 -2.45
N LEU A 60 -3.06 6.70 -1.16
CA LEU A 60 -3.10 5.43 -0.43
C LEU A 60 -4.54 4.90 -0.31
N LEU A 61 -5.50 5.77 0.01
CA LEU A 61 -6.93 5.43 0.05
C LEU A 61 -7.45 5.02 -1.34
N ALA A 62 -7.04 5.73 -2.40
CA ALA A 62 -7.42 5.35 -3.76
C ALA A 62 -6.81 4.00 -4.18
N ALA A 63 -5.59 3.68 -3.72
CA ALA A 63 -4.97 2.38 -3.94
C ALA A 63 -5.67 1.26 -3.15
N GLU A 64 -6.12 1.54 -1.92
CA GLU A 64 -6.97 0.64 -1.12
C GLU A 64 -8.29 0.34 -1.85
N SER A 65 -9.00 1.36 -2.35
CA SER A 65 -10.26 1.17 -3.09
C SER A 65 -10.11 0.32 -4.36
N LYS A 66 -8.91 0.25 -4.93
CA LYS A 66 -8.57 -0.63 -6.06
C LYS A 66 -8.14 -2.04 -5.64
N GLY A 67 -8.12 -2.34 -4.34
CA GLY A 67 -7.68 -3.62 -3.79
C GLY A 67 -6.18 -3.85 -3.86
N LEU A 68 -5.36 -2.81 -4.10
CA LEU A 68 -3.90 -2.94 -4.14
C LEU A 68 -3.29 -2.97 -2.74
N LEU A 69 -3.89 -2.23 -1.82
CA LEU A 69 -3.46 -2.11 -0.43
C LEU A 69 -4.59 -2.51 0.51
N CYS A 70 -4.22 -2.91 1.71
CA CYS A 70 -5.11 -3.01 2.87
C CYS A 70 -4.60 -2.07 3.97
N ARG A 71 -5.53 -1.54 4.77
CA ARG A 71 -5.20 -0.65 5.90
C ARG A 71 -5.35 -1.36 7.23
N ASP A 72 -4.43 -1.07 8.13
CA ASP A 72 -4.53 -1.34 9.55
C ASP A 72 -4.75 -0.02 10.30
N ILE A 73 -5.73 0.00 11.21
CA ILE A 73 -6.07 1.15 12.03
C ILE A 73 -5.72 0.80 13.47
N SER A 74 -4.60 1.34 13.92
CA SER A 74 -4.09 1.17 15.27
C SER A 74 -4.10 2.50 16.04
N PRO A 75 -4.00 2.49 17.39
CA PRO A 75 -3.85 3.73 18.18
C PRO A 75 -2.64 4.58 17.73
N GLU A 76 -1.60 3.94 17.21
CA GLU A 76 -0.39 4.54 16.64
C GLU A 76 -0.61 5.23 15.27
N GLY A 77 -1.79 5.05 14.66
CA GLY A 77 -2.17 5.66 13.39
C GLY A 77 -2.47 4.67 12.26
N PHE A 78 -2.56 5.20 11.04
CA PHE A 78 -2.86 4.44 9.82
C PHE A 78 -1.61 3.82 9.23
N ARG A 79 -1.63 2.50 9.01
CA ARG A 79 -0.60 1.78 8.27
C ARG A 79 -1.23 1.09 7.07
N PHE A 80 -0.58 1.19 5.92
CA PHE A 80 -1.00 0.52 4.69
C PHE A 80 -0.03 -0.60 4.34
N TYR A 81 -0.57 -1.75 3.95
CA TYR A 81 0.16 -2.94 3.58
C TYR A 81 -0.25 -3.39 2.18
N VAL A 82 0.62 -4.16 1.51
CA VAL A 82 0.24 -4.79 0.25
C VAL A 82 -0.92 -5.76 0.49
N ASN A 83 -1.92 -5.74 -0.39
CA ASN A 83 -3.06 -6.61 -0.24
C ASN A 83 -2.71 -8.05 -0.66
N VAL A 84 -2.54 -8.93 0.34
CA VAL A 84 -2.29 -10.37 0.13
C VAL A 84 -3.57 -11.20 0.11
N PHE A 85 -4.72 -10.62 0.48
CA PHE A 85 -5.99 -11.35 0.56
C PHE A 85 -6.46 -11.97 -0.76
N PRO A 86 -6.24 -11.34 -1.94
CA PRO A 86 -6.57 -11.96 -3.23
C PRO A 86 -5.80 -13.26 -3.52
N ASP A 87 -4.63 -13.46 -2.92
CA ASP A 87 -3.82 -14.67 -3.14
C ASP A 87 -4.31 -15.85 -2.31
N LEU A 88 -5.02 -15.58 -1.20
CA LEU A 88 -5.55 -16.60 -0.29
C LEU A 88 -6.69 -17.38 -0.92
N ASP A 89 -6.66 -18.70 -0.77
CA ASP A 89 -7.79 -19.57 -1.10
C ASP A 89 -8.67 -19.74 0.16
N PRO A 90 -9.93 -19.26 0.15
CA PRO A 90 -10.83 -19.43 1.29
C PRO A 90 -11.09 -20.90 1.65
N SER A 91 -10.98 -21.80 0.67
CA SER A 91 -11.20 -23.24 0.87
C SER A 91 -9.97 -23.95 1.43
N ASN A 92 -8.79 -23.32 1.33
CA ASN A 92 -7.53 -23.87 1.81
C ASN A 92 -6.55 -22.77 2.20
N ILE A 93 -6.83 -22.10 3.31
CA ILE A 93 -6.04 -20.96 3.81
C ILE A 93 -4.58 -21.30 4.17
N PHE A 94 -4.27 -22.59 4.32
CA PHE A 94 -2.91 -23.07 4.61
C PHE A 94 -2.06 -23.25 3.34
N MET A 95 -2.68 -23.20 2.16
CA MET A 95 -1.98 -23.38 0.89
C MET A 95 -1.26 -22.08 0.49
N ILE A 96 0.06 -22.05 0.70
CA ILE A 96 0.91 -20.97 0.20
C ILE A 96 1.22 -21.24 -1.27
N LYS A 97 0.61 -20.45 -2.16
CA LYS A 97 0.92 -20.52 -3.60
C LYS A 97 2.38 -20.08 -3.82
N PRO A 98 3.22 -20.87 -4.54
CA PRO A 98 4.58 -20.46 -4.84
C PRO A 98 4.59 -19.16 -5.68
N HIS A 99 5.53 -18.26 -5.39
CA HIS A 99 5.66 -16.93 -6.02
C HIS A 99 4.48 -15.95 -5.80
N SER A 100 3.56 -16.25 -4.87
CA SER A 100 2.51 -15.29 -4.47
C SER A 100 3.06 -14.18 -3.58
N LEU A 101 2.35 -13.05 -3.50
CA LEU A 101 2.68 -11.99 -2.54
C LEU A 101 2.62 -12.51 -1.10
N PHE A 102 1.68 -13.43 -0.83
CA PHE A 102 1.58 -14.11 0.45
C PHE A 102 2.85 -14.91 0.79
N SER A 103 3.43 -15.65 -0.16
CA SER A 103 4.68 -16.39 0.07
C SER A 103 5.89 -15.48 0.39
N VAL A 104 5.97 -14.33 -0.28
CA VAL A 104 7.02 -13.32 -0.04
C VAL A 104 6.84 -12.67 1.33
N TRP A 105 5.59 -12.35 1.69
CA TRP A 105 5.25 -11.79 2.99
C TRP A 105 5.59 -12.77 4.13
N VAL A 106 5.19 -14.04 4.01
CA VAL A 106 5.51 -15.09 5.00
C VAL A 106 7.02 -15.25 5.17
N SER A 107 7.78 -15.30 4.08
CA SER A 107 9.25 -15.41 4.14
C SER A 107 9.89 -14.20 4.82
N THR A 108 9.39 -13.00 4.54
CA THR A 108 9.88 -11.75 5.13
C THR A 108 9.57 -11.67 6.62
N ALA A 109 8.38 -12.13 7.04
CA ALA A 109 7.99 -12.20 8.44
C ALA A 109 8.79 -13.27 9.21
N ALA A 110 9.00 -14.44 8.63
CA ALA A 110 9.73 -15.55 9.25
C ALA A 110 11.22 -15.23 9.47
N ALA A 111 11.86 -14.49 8.57
CA ALA A 111 13.26 -14.06 8.70
C ALA A 111 13.53 -13.20 9.96
N VAL A 112 12.49 -12.70 10.64
CA VAL A 112 12.59 -11.87 11.84
C VAL A 112 12.60 -12.70 13.12
N ALA A 113 12.05 -13.92 13.11
CA ALA A 113 11.99 -14.77 14.32
C ALA A 113 13.35 -15.38 14.70
N SER A 114 14.36 -15.23 13.85
CA SER A 114 15.72 -15.76 14.03
C SER A 114 16.78 -14.69 14.33
N GLY A 115 16.38 -13.49 14.77
CA GLY A 115 17.26 -12.38 15.13
C GLY A 115 17.09 -11.90 16.57
#